data_AF-M7NY64-F1
#
_entry.id   AF-M7NY64-F1
#
_cell.length_a   1.000
_cell.length_b   1.000
_cell.length_c   1.000
_cell.angle_alpha   90.00
_cell.angle_beta   90.00
_cell.angle_gamma   90.00
#
_symmetry.space_group_name_H-M   'P 1'
#
loop_
_entity.id
_entity.type
_entity.pdbx_description
1 polymer ?
#
loop_
_entity_poly.entity_id
_entity_poly.type
_entity_poly.pdbx_seq_one_letter_code
_entity_poly.pdbx_strand_id
1 'polypeptide(L)' 'MNEETLNMQIRQFLKQVGVSSQREIEQAIHNALDNDDIEGDESFNVKVTLSLPALNLHHEVSGTIKLD' A
#
# COMPACT_ATOMS: atom_id res chain seq x y z
N MET A 1 -2.80 5.99 29.55
CA MET A 1 -2.79 5.34 28.22
C MET A 1 -1.67 4.33 28.22
N ASN A 2 -1.89 3.09 27.78
CA ASN A 2 -0.80 2.13 27.64
C ASN A 2 -0.15 2.33 26.26
N GLU A 3 1.04 2.92 26.24
CA GLU A 3 1.79 3.21 25.02
C GLU A 3 2.18 1.94 24.25
N GLU A 4 2.44 0.83 24.95
CA GLU A 4 2.74 -0.45 24.31
C GLU A 4 1.52 -1.00 23.59
N THR A 5 0.34 -0.93 24.21
CA THR A 5 -0.92 -1.33 23.57
C THR A 5 -1.20 -0.48 22.34
N LEU A 6 -1.05 0.85 22.45
CA LEU A 6 -1.26 1.76 21.32
C LEU A 6 -0.31 1.43 20.16
N ASN A 7 0.99 1.32 20.43
CA ASN A 7 2.00 1.02 19.42
C ASN A 7 1.77 -0.35 18.76
N MET A 8 1.36 -1.36 19.55
CA MET A 8 1.04 -2.68 19.03
C MET A 8 -0.14 -2.63 18.07
N GLN A 9 -1.23 -1.93 18.44
CA GLN A 9 -2.42 -1.81 17.60
C GLN A 9 -2.13 -1.05 16.30
N ILE A 10 -1.37 0.04 16.36
CA ILE A 10 -0.94 0.80 15.17
C ILE A 10 -0.12 -0.11 14.24
N ARG A 11 0.87 -0.84 14.76
CA ARG A 11 1.67 -1.76 13.94
C ARG A 11 0.85 -2.89 13.33
N GLN A 12 -0.09 -3.46 14.08
CA GLN A 12 -0.97 -4.51 13.58
C GLN A 12 -1.82 -4.00 12.41
N PHE A 13 -2.40 -2.80 12.53
CA PHE A 13 -3.14 -2.16 11.45
C PHE A 13 -2.27 -1.92 10.22
N LEU A 14 -1.10 -1.29 10.39
CA LEU A 14 -0.19 -1.00 9.28
C LEU A 14 0.30 -2.27 8.58
N LYS A 15 0.52 -3.36 9.33
CA LYS A 15 0.85 -4.67 8.75
C LYS A 15 -0.29 -5.23 7.91
N GLN A 16 -1.52 -5.14 8.39
CA GLN A 16 -2.69 -5.57 7.62
C GLN A 16 -2.82 -4.77 6.32
N VAL A 17 -2.70 -3.44 6.40
CA VAL A 17 -2.71 -2.56 5.22
C VAL A 17 -1.63 -2.98 4.23
N GLY A 18 -0.38 -3.10 4.68
CA GLY A 18 0.74 -3.48 3.80
C GLY A 18 0.53 -4.80 3.07
N VAL A 19 0.13 -5.86 3.78
CA VAL A 19 -0.11 -7.19 3.19
C VAL A 19 -1.28 -7.16 2.21
N SER A 20 -2.37 -6.46 2.56
CA SER A 20 -3.53 -6.35 1.65
C SER A 20 -3.20 -5.57 0.38
N SER A 21 -2.54 -4.40 0.51
CA SER A 21 -2.17 -3.57 -0.62
C SER A 21 -1.17 -4.28 -1.54
N GLN A 22 -0.21 -5.03 -0.99
CA GLN A 22 0.72 -5.83 -1.79
C GLN A 22 -0.03 -6.83 -2.67
N ARG A 23 -0.95 -7.60 -2.08
CA ARG A 23 -1.73 -8.60 -2.83
C ARG A 23 -2.56 -7.97 -3.95
N GLU A 24 -3.21 -6.84 -3.69
CA GLU A 24 -4.00 -6.13 -4.70
C GLU A 24 -3.11 -5.60 -5.85
N ILE A 25 -1.93 -5.07 -5.53
CA ILE A 25 -0.97 -4.59 -6.54
C ILE A 25 -0.47 -5.76 -7.39
N GLU A 26 -0.06 -6.88 -6.78
CA GLU A 26 0.39 -8.08 -7.49
C GLU A 26 -0.71 -8.62 -8.41
N GLN A 27 -1.94 -8.74 -7.92
CA GLN A 27 -3.09 -9.19 -8.71
C GLN A 27 -3.35 -8.27 -9.91
N ALA A 28 -3.27 -6.95 -9.71
CA ALA A 28 -3.45 -5.98 -10.79
C ALA A 28 -2.36 -6.08 -11.86
N ILE A 29 -1.10 -6.21 -11.45
CA ILE A 29 0.04 -6.40 -12.36
C ILE A 29 -0.10 -7.70 -13.14
N HIS A 30 -0.42 -8.81 -12.47
CA HIS A 30 -0.63 -10.10 -13.14
C HIS A 30 -1.75 -10.05 -14.17
N ASN A 31 -2.89 -9.44 -13.82
CA ASN A 31 -4.00 -9.30 -14.76
C ASN A 31 -3.63 -8.42 -15.96
N ALA A 32 -2.82 -7.37 -15.76
CA ALA A 32 -2.36 -6.51 -16.84
C ALA A 32 -1.38 -7.23 -17.78
N LEU A 33 -0.48 -8.06 -17.23
CA LEU A 33 0.40 -8.92 -18.04
C LEU A 33 -0.41 -9.94 -18.84
N ASP A 34 -1.39 -10.59 -18.22
CA ASP A 34 -2.23 -11.61 -18.88
C ASP A 34 -3.09 -11.04 -20.02
N ASN A 35 -3.38 -9.73 -19.99
CA ASN A 35 -4.16 -9.01 -21.01
C ASN A 35 -3.28 -8.31 -22.07
N ASP A 36 -1.95 -8.45 -22.00
CA ASP A 36 -0.98 -7.70 -22.81
C ASP A 36 -1.13 -6.16 -22.67
N ASP A 37 -1.61 -5.67 -21.51
CA ASP A 37 -1.73 -4.24 -21.20
C ASP A 37 -0.36 -3.61 -20.84
N ILE A 38 0.58 -4.43 -20.38
CA ILE A 38 1.93 -4.06 -19.95
C ILE A 38 2.95 -5.11 -20.44
N GLU A 39 4.19 -4.68 -20.70
CA GLU A 39 5.28 -5.49 -21.25
C GLU A 39 6.14 -6.16 -20.16
N GLY A 40 6.04 -5.71 -18.91
CA GLY A 40 6.72 -6.31 -17.77
C GLY A 40 8.05 -5.67 -17.40
N ASP A 41 8.39 -4.52 -17.97
CA ASP A 41 9.58 -3.70 -17.70
C ASP A 41 9.20 -2.27 -17.22
N GLU A 42 7.93 -2.05 -16.90
CA GLU A 42 7.45 -0.73 -16.54
C GLU A 42 7.77 -0.31 -15.10
N SER A 43 7.72 1.01 -14.91
CA SER A 43 7.76 1.66 -13.60
C SER A 43 6.42 2.33 -13.29
N PHE A 44 5.77 1.93 -12.20
CA PHE A 44 4.49 2.47 -11.75
C PHE A 44 4.67 3.41 -10.56
N ASN A 45 4.17 4.64 -10.69
CA ASN A 45 4.05 5.54 -9.55
C ASN A 45 2.85 5.11 -8.70
N VAL A 46 3.08 4.92 -7.41
CA VAL A 46 2.07 4.48 -6.45
C VAL A 46 1.94 5.47 -5.30
N LYS A 47 0.74 5.54 -4.73
CA LYS A 47 0.42 6.43 -3.62
C LYS A 47 -0.54 5.75 -2.67
N VAL A 48 -0.28 5.91 -1.38
CA VAL A 48 -1.16 5.48 -0.28
C VAL A 48 -1.50 6.70 0.57
N THR A 49 -2.77 6.80 0.97
CA THR A 49 -3.25 7.86 1.85
C THR A 49 -3.78 7.26 3.15
N LEU A 50 -3.18 7.63 4.28
CA LEU A 50 -3.65 7.32 5.61
C LEU A 50 -4.48 8.50 6.14
N SER A 51 -5.76 8.24 6.40
CA SER A 51 -6.68 9.25 6.96
C SER A 51 -7.20 8.80 8.32
N LEU A 52 -7.10 9.68 9.31
CA LEU A 52 -7.75 9.54 10.62
C LEU A 52 -8.56 10.81 10.90
N PRO A 53 -9.80 10.89 10.39
CA PRO A 53 -10.61 12.12 10.41
C PRO A 53 -10.87 12.66 11.81
N ALA A 54 -11.03 11.76 12.79
CA ALA A 54 -11.29 12.13 14.18
C ALA A 54 -10.17 13.01 14.79
N LEU A 55 -8.94 12.91 14.27
CA LEU A 55 -7.79 13.70 14.70
C LEU A 55 -7.30 14.67 13.61
N ASN A 56 -8.06 14.86 12.53
CA ASN A 56 -7.65 15.66 11.37
C ASN A 56 -6.26 15.28 10.82
N LEU A 57 -5.90 14.00 10.89
CA LEU A 57 -4.65 13.49 10.34
C LEU A 57 -4.88 13.01 8.92
N HIS A 58 -4.11 13.58 8.00
CA HIS A 58 -4.00 13.14 6.62
C HIS A 58 -2.52 13.00 6.28
N HIS A 59 -2.10 11.77 5.97
CA HIS A 59 -0.72 11.47 5.63
C HIS A 59 -0.65 10.71 4.31
N GLU A 60 0.26 11.12 3.45
CA GLU A 60 0.44 10.58 2.12
C GLU A 60 1.84 10.00 1.97
N VAL A 61 1.90 8.79 1.42
CA VAL A 61 3.14 8.10 1.09
C VAL A 61 3.13 7.80 -0.39
N SER A 62 4.13 8.30 -1.11
CA SER A 62 4.29 8.08 -2.55
C SER A 62 5.56 7.27 -2.80
N GLY A 63 5.54 6.46 -3.85
CA GLY A 63 6.67 5.62 -4.24
C GLY A 63 6.59 5.20 -5.70
N THR A 64 7.57 4.40 -6.12
CA THR A 64 7.63 3.83 -7.47
C THR A 64 7.91 2.34 -7.37
N ILE A 65 7.16 1.53 -8.11
CA ILE A 65 7.36 0.09 -8.27
C ILE A 65 7.96 -0.14 -9.65
N LYS A 66 9.05 -0.90 -9.75
CA LYS A 66 9.66 -1.28 -11.03
C LYS A 66 9.51 -2.78 -11.22
N LEU A 67 9.19 -3.21 -12.44
CA LEU A 67 9.07 -4.63 -12.80
C LEU A 67 10.38 -5.27 -13.28
N ASP A 68 11.40 -4.44 -13.58
CA ASP A 68 12.77 -4.81 -13.99
C ASP A 68 13.59 -5.62 -12.97
#